data_AF-A0AAX6GHI8-F1
#
_entry.id   AF-A0AAX6GHI8-F1
#
_cell.length_a   1.000
_cell.length_b   1.000
_cell.length_c   1.000
_cell.angle_alpha   90.00
_cell.angle_beta   90.00
_cell.angle_gamma   90.00
#
_symmetry.space_group_name_H-M   'P 1'
#
loop_
_entity.id
_entity.type
_entity.pdbx_description
1 polymer ?
#
loop_
_entity_poly.entity_id
_entity_poly.type
_entity_poly.pdbx_seq_one_letter_code
_entity_poly.pdbx_strand_id
1 'polypeptide(L)'
;MLNLYPYYSFITSRPLIPLDNALFRPLPPDLHMVDPNTLLHYTSLFDAMLDAAYFSMRNLNVTDVDVLVTETGWPSAGSGVEAPYATRDNAVTYNSNLIKHVLDRSGTPLRPAATPSVYIYELFDEDLKPGPLSERNWGLFYGNGSAAYLLRVEGSGGFLANDTTNRTFCVAADGADGKELQAALDWACGPGRADCGGIQPGEGCYEPNEVGGHASYAFDSYYQMEGKAAGSCYFHGAAMITTTDPSHGNCIFPGSREMSNITGPARTNVSDSSDAEGIHRWWKRRRGSEENLLNLLPLVLSVIVAIAISNCNTWS
;
A
#
# COMPACT_ATOMS: atom_id res chain seq x y z
N MET A 1 -5.45 -4.57 -24.10
CA MET A 1 -4.83 -5.32 -22.99
C MET A 1 -3.33 -5.25 -23.22
N LEU A 2 -2.58 -4.90 -22.20
CA LEU A 2 -1.13 -4.71 -22.25
C LEU A 2 -0.55 -5.10 -20.89
N ASN A 3 0.43 -5.99 -20.91
CA ASN A 3 1.25 -6.28 -19.72
C ASN A 3 2.43 -5.29 -19.74
N LEU A 4 2.57 -4.50 -18.69
CA LEU A 4 3.42 -3.31 -18.67
C LEU A 4 4.29 -3.36 -17.41
N TYR A 5 5.60 -3.59 -17.57
CA TYR A 5 6.50 -3.84 -16.45
C TYR A 5 7.69 -2.87 -16.43
N PRO A 6 7.57 -1.72 -15.72
CA PRO A 6 8.67 -0.78 -15.55
C PRO A 6 9.92 -1.42 -14.92
N TYR A 7 9.73 -2.43 -14.06
CA TYR A 7 10.81 -3.24 -13.48
C TYR A 7 11.78 -3.79 -14.54
N TYR A 8 11.29 -4.52 -15.55
CA TYR A 8 12.15 -5.12 -16.56
C TYR A 8 12.81 -4.05 -17.43
N SER A 9 12.04 -3.05 -17.89
CA SER A 9 12.57 -1.94 -18.69
C SER A 9 13.66 -1.16 -17.96
N PHE A 10 13.51 -0.93 -16.65
CA PHE A 10 14.57 -0.38 -15.81
C PHE A 10 15.79 -1.31 -15.76
N ILE A 11 15.60 -2.59 -15.38
CA ILE A 11 16.69 -3.56 -15.19
C ILE A 11 17.57 -3.69 -16.43
N THR A 12 16.98 -3.75 -17.63
CA THR A 12 17.69 -3.88 -18.92
C THR A 12 18.36 -2.60 -19.38
N SER A 13 17.85 -1.44 -18.97
CA SER A 13 18.29 -0.12 -19.48
C SER A 13 19.21 0.63 -18.52
N ARG A 14 19.62 0.01 -17.40
CA ARG A 14 20.54 0.62 -16.44
C ARG A 14 21.88 1.01 -17.10
N PRO A 15 22.45 2.19 -16.79
CA PRO A 15 21.99 3.19 -15.82
C PRO A 15 21.11 4.31 -16.43
N LEU A 16 20.64 4.16 -17.67
CA LEU A 16 19.94 5.25 -18.42
C LEU A 16 18.60 5.63 -17.80
N ILE A 17 17.88 4.67 -17.23
CA ILE A 17 16.62 4.88 -16.52
C ILE A 17 16.94 4.98 -15.01
N PRO A 18 16.64 6.11 -14.33
CA PRO A 18 16.75 6.22 -12.88
C PRO A 18 15.79 5.26 -12.16
N LEU A 19 16.22 4.66 -11.05
CA LEU A 19 15.34 3.80 -10.23
C LEU A 19 14.09 4.57 -9.77
N ASP A 20 14.27 5.83 -9.36
CA ASP A 20 13.18 6.67 -8.87
C ASP A 20 12.12 6.96 -9.95
N ASN A 21 12.49 7.00 -11.24
CA ASN A 21 11.57 7.11 -12.37
C ASN A 21 10.70 5.86 -12.54
N ALA A 22 11.28 4.68 -12.32
CA ALA A 22 10.56 3.41 -12.38
C ALA A 22 9.67 3.18 -11.14
N LEU A 23 9.97 3.83 -10.01
CA LEU A 23 9.25 3.74 -8.73
C LEU A 23 8.26 4.90 -8.48
N PHE A 24 7.93 5.73 -9.49
CA PHE A 24 7.07 6.92 -9.35
C PHE A 24 7.53 7.92 -8.26
N ARG A 25 8.84 7.96 -7.94
CA ARG A 25 9.38 8.89 -6.95
C ARG A 25 9.69 10.25 -7.61
N PRO A 26 9.67 11.36 -6.86
CA PRO A 26 10.00 12.67 -7.39
C PRO A 26 11.40 12.72 -8.02
N LEU A 27 11.48 13.27 -9.23
CA LEU A 27 12.73 13.50 -9.96
C LEU A 27 12.97 15.00 -10.14
N PRO A 28 14.23 15.47 -10.09
CA PRO A 28 14.56 16.81 -10.51
C PRO A 28 14.33 16.96 -12.04
N PRO A 29 14.03 18.17 -12.56
CA PRO A 29 13.59 18.36 -13.96
C PRO A 29 14.58 17.90 -15.03
N ASP A 30 15.87 17.86 -14.72
CA ASP A 30 16.96 17.38 -15.59
C ASP A 30 16.99 15.84 -15.74
N LEU A 31 16.29 15.12 -14.87
CA LEU A 31 16.12 13.65 -14.94
C LEU A 31 14.72 13.23 -15.43
N HIS A 32 13.89 14.17 -15.89
CA HIS A 32 12.62 13.84 -16.53
C HIS A 32 12.88 13.27 -17.92
N MET A 33 12.24 12.16 -18.27
CA MET A 33 12.37 11.59 -19.62
C MET A 33 11.57 12.45 -20.59
N VAL A 34 12.21 12.94 -21.65
CA VAL A 34 11.56 13.78 -22.68
C VAL A 34 11.47 12.99 -23.98
N ASP A 35 10.27 12.82 -24.54
CA ASP A 35 10.12 12.29 -25.89
C ASP A 35 10.57 13.34 -26.91
N PRO A 36 11.63 13.09 -27.72
CA PRO A 36 12.14 14.06 -28.68
C PRO A 36 11.16 14.41 -29.80
N ASN A 37 10.11 13.60 -30.03
CA ASN A 37 9.13 13.83 -31.09
C ASN A 37 7.96 14.71 -30.65
N THR A 38 7.54 14.60 -29.39
CA THR A 38 6.33 15.27 -28.86
C THR A 38 6.64 16.32 -27.79
N LEU A 39 7.86 16.32 -27.26
CA LEU A 39 8.30 17.16 -26.14
C LEU A 39 7.50 16.93 -24.85
N LEU A 40 6.82 15.79 -24.73
CA LEU A 40 6.18 15.38 -23.47
C LEU A 40 7.26 14.98 -22.46
N HIS A 41 7.12 15.50 -21.24
CA HIS A 41 7.97 15.20 -20.09
C HIS A 41 7.30 14.14 -19.23
N TYR A 42 8.03 13.06 -18.94
CA TYR A 42 7.56 11.92 -18.16
C TYR A 42 8.35 11.82 -16.84
N THR A 43 7.62 11.93 -15.73
CA THR A 43 8.16 11.73 -14.37
C THR A 43 8.09 10.27 -13.93
N SER A 44 7.24 9.45 -14.56
CA SER A 44 7.15 7.99 -14.36
C SER A 44 7.46 7.24 -15.64
N LEU A 45 8.18 6.12 -15.52
CA LEU A 45 8.39 5.18 -16.62
C LEU A 45 7.07 4.51 -17.06
N PHE A 46 6.14 4.30 -16.12
CA PHE A 46 4.83 3.71 -16.41
C PHE A 46 4.04 4.54 -17.43
N ASP A 47 3.95 5.85 -17.19
CA ASP A 47 3.21 6.79 -18.06
C ASP A 47 3.79 6.81 -19.46
N ALA A 48 5.13 6.79 -19.57
CA ALA A 48 5.83 6.77 -20.86
C ALA A 48 5.61 5.47 -21.64
N MET A 49 5.62 4.32 -20.96
CA MET A 49 5.33 3.03 -21.58
C MET A 49 3.87 2.94 -22.05
N LEU A 50 2.94 3.51 -21.28
CA LEU A 50 1.52 3.55 -21.61
C LEU A 50 1.24 4.49 -22.79
N ASP A 51 1.84 5.68 -22.80
CA ASP A 51 1.70 6.64 -23.90
C ASP A 51 2.40 6.17 -25.17
N ALA A 52 3.53 5.46 -25.08
CA ALA A 52 4.16 4.81 -26.23
C ALA A 52 3.21 3.79 -26.91
N ALA A 53 2.39 3.08 -26.15
CA ALA A 53 1.35 2.20 -26.70
C ALA A 53 0.26 3.01 -27.42
N TYR A 54 -0.24 4.10 -26.82
CA TYR A 54 -1.22 4.99 -27.46
C TYR A 54 -0.68 5.66 -28.74
N PHE A 55 0.58 6.10 -28.76
CA PHE A 55 1.22 6.63 -29.97
C PHE A 55 1.35 5.56 -31.06
N SER A 56 1.70 4.33 -30.69
CA SER A 56 1.79 3.21 -31.63
C SER A 56 0.43 2.87 -32.26
N MET A 57 -0.64 2.87 -31.45
CA MET A 57 -2.03 2.68 -31.93
C MET A 57 -2.47 3.84 -32.83
N ARG A 58 -2.18 5.09 -32.45
CA ARG A 58 -2.50 6.29 -33.24
C ARG A 58 -1.79 6.29 -34.60
N ASN A 59 -0.55 5.81 -34.68
CA ASN A 59 0.19 5.67 -35.94
C ASN A 59 -0.43 4.64 -36.90
N LEU A 60 -1.29 3.75 -36.40
CA LEU A 60 -2.11 2.81 -37.18
C LEU A 60 -3.55 3.29 -37.37
N ASN A 61 -3.84 4.58 -37.08
CA ASN A 61 -5.17 5.19 -37.07
C ASN A 61 -6.18 4.54 -36.10
N VAL A 62 -5.71 3.91 -35.02
CA VAL A 62 -6.57 3.38 -33.94
C VAL A 62 -6.58 4.39 -32.79
N THR A 63 -7.66 5.15 -32.66
CA THR A 63 -7.82 6.21 -31.64
C THR A 63 -8.84 5.88 -30.55
N ASP A 64 -9.83 5.05 -30.87
CA ASP A 64 -11.06 4.89 -30.07
C ASP A 64 -11.02 3.62 -29.20
N VAL A 65 -9.82 3.13 -28.89
CA VAL A 65 -9.58 1.92 -28.10
C VAL A 65 -8.70 2.28 -26.91
N ASP A 66 -9.21 2.08 -25.70
CA ASP A 66 -8.45 2.30 -24.48
C ASP A 66 -7.50 1.14 -24.17
N VAL A 67 -6.31 1.47 -23.66
CA VAL A 67 -5.32 0.49 -23.21
C VAL A 67 -5.63 0.09 -21.77
N LEU A 68 -6.19 -1.11 -21.60
CA LEU A 68 -6.26 -1.79 -20.31
C LEU A 68 -4.89 -2.38 -19.96
N VAL A 69 -4.29 -1.93 -18.85
CA VAL A 69 -3.06 -2.55 -18.31
C VAL A 69 -3.45 -3.77 -17.51
N THR A 70 -3.18 -4.95 -18.06
CA THR A 70 -3.63 -6.25 -17.53
C THR A 70 -2.68 -6.86 -16.52
N GLU A 71 -1.41 -6.45 -16.53
CA GLU A 71 -0.41 -6.86 -15.55
C GLU A 71 0.60 -5.72 -15.36
N THR A 72 0.95 -5.43 -14.11
CA THR A 72 2.08 -4.57 -13.76
C THR A 72 2.44 -4.77 -12.29
N GLY A 73 3.72 -4.68 -11.92
CA GLY A 73 4.13 -4.92 -10.53
C GLY A 73 5.64 -4.77 -10.34
N TRP A 74 6.12 -5.27 -9.20
CA TRP A 74 7.54 -5.30 -8.89
C TRP A 74 7.87 -6.43 -7.89
N PRO A 75 8.89 -7.26 -8.15
CA PRO A 75 9.20 -8.42 -7.30
C PRO A 75 9.82 -8.01 -5.96
N SER A 76 9.40 -8.67 -4.88
CA SER A 76 9.75 -8.37 -3.50
C SER A 76 11.04 -9.03 -3.01
N ALA A 77 11.51 -10.07 -3.69
CA ALA A 77 12.79 -10.73 -3.43
C ALA A 77 13.41 -11.25 -4.73
N GLY A 78 14.73 -11.39 -4.76
CA GLY A 78 15.46 -11.91 -5.92
C GLY A 78 16.91 -12.27 -5.57
N SER A 79 17.63 -12.91 -6.49
CA SER A 79 19.05 -13.22 -6.25
C SER A 79 19.89 -11.95 -6.39
N GLY A 80 20.86 -11.73 -5.49
CA GLY A 80 21.63 -10.47 -5.43
C GLY A 80 22.51 -10.16 -6.65
N VAL A 81 22.71 -11.14 -7.55
CA VAL A 81 23.46 -10.95 -8.82
C VAL A 81 22.52 -10.69 -9.99
N GLU A 82 21.36 -11.35 -10.02
CA GLU A 82 20.45 -11.37 -11.18
C GLU A 82 19.35 -10.31 -11.07
N ALA A 83 18.82 -10.11 -9.85
CA ALA A 83 17.70 -9.24 -9.56
C ALA A 83 17.96 -8.37 -8.30
N PRO A 84 19.05 -7.57 -8.24
CA PRO A 84 19.43 -6.80 -7.04
C PRO A 84 18.44 -5.69 -6.64
N TYR A 85 17.47 -5.35 -7.49
CA TYR A 85 16.41 -4.39 -7.19
C TYR A 85 15.05 -5.04 -6.90
N ALA A 86 14.96 -6.37 -6.97
CA ALA A 86 13.82 -7.15 -6.49
C ALA A 86 13.89 -7.19 -4.95
N THR A 87 13.39 -6.14 -4.31
CA THR A 87 13.44 -5.95 -2.87
C THR A 87 12.07 -5.51 -2.36
N ARG A 88 11.75 -5.91 -1.13
CA ARG A 88 10.47 -5.62 -0.48
C ARG A 88 10.17 -4.13 -0.44
N ASP A 89 11.17 -3.29 -0.16
CA ASP A 89 11.01 -1.83 -0.13
C ASP A 89 10.69 -1.23 -1.50
N ASN A 90 11.28 -1.77 -2.58
CA ASN A 90 10.96 -1.34 -3.94
C ASN A 90 9.57 -1.85 -4.36
N ALA A 91 9.20 -3.09 -4.02
CA ALA A 91 7.88 -3.65 -4.29
C ALA A 91 6.76 -2.88 -3.56
N VAL A 92 6.96 -2.58 -2.27
CA VAL A 92 6.10 -1.65 -1.51
C VAL A 92 6.01 -0.32 -2.22
N THR A 93 7.15 0.31 -2.55
CA THR A 93 7.17 1.64 -3.19
C THR A 93 6.38 1.63 -4.49
N TYR A 94 6.66 0.68 -5.39
CA TYR A 94 6.06 0.60 -6.71
C TYR A 94 4.54 0.44 -6.64
N ASN A 95 4.06 -0.61 -5.96
CA ASN A 95 2.64 -0.91 -5.90
C ASN A 95 1.86 0.14 -5.11
N SER A 96 2.44 0.73 -4.06
CA SER A 96 1.86 1.85 -3.31
C SER A 96 1.68 3.09 -4.19
N ASN A 97 2.74 3.50 -4.90
CA ASN A 97 2.71 4.72 -5.69
C ASN A 97 1.88 4.54 -6.98
N LEU A 98 1.83 3.34 -7.55
CA LEU A 98 0.93 3.01 -8.66
C LEU A 98 -0.54 3.20 -8.25
N ILE A 99 -0.95 2.66 -7.09
CA ILE A 99 -2.32 2.84 -6.59
C ILE A 99 -2.60 4.32 -6.36
N LYS A 100 -1.67 5.05 -5.73
CA LYS A 100 -1.79 6.51 -5.57
C LYS A 100 -1.99 7.23 -6.91
N HIS A 101 -1.14 6.98 -7.90
CA HIS A 101 -1.24 7.59 -9.23
C HIS A 101 -2.61 7.35 -9.90
N VAL A 102 -3.14 6.12 -9.82
CA VAL A 102 -4.46 5.79 -10.35
C VAL A 102 -5.58 6.51 -9.58
N LEU A 103 -5.49 6.60 -8.25
CA LEU A 103 -6.49 7.26 -7.39
C LEU A 103 -6.46 8.80 -7.47
N ASP A 104 -5.28 9.39 -7.67
CA ASP A 104 -5.09 10.84 -7.90
C ASP A 104 -5.69 11.27 -9.25
N ARG A 105 -5.98 10.32 -10.15
CA ARG A 105 -6.56 10.53 -11.49
C ARG A 105 -5.76 11.52 -12.36
N SER A 106 -4.45 11.60 -12.17
CA SER A 106 -3.57 12.49 -12.95
C SER A 106 -3.50 12.13 -14.43
N GLY A 107 -3.84 10.89 -14.78
CA GLY A 107 -3.63 10.34 -16.12
C GLY A 107 -2.16 10.34 -16.51
N THR A 108 -1.91 10.31 -17.83
CA THR A 108 -0.57 10.39 -18.42
C THR A 108 -0.35 11.73 -19.13
N PRO A 109 0.89 12.13 -19.45
CA PRO A 109 1.15 13.37 -20.22
C PRO A 109 0.40 13.49 -21.56
N LEU A 110 0.17 12.39 -22.29
CA LEU A 110 -0.67 12.39 -23.50
C LEU A 110 -2.17 12.39 -23.19
N ARG A 111 -2.61 11.71 -22.13
CA ARG A 111 -4.04 11.58 -21.76
C ARG A 111 -4.30 11.99 -20.30
N PRO A 112 -4.09 13.27 -19.93
CA PRO A 112 -4.18 13.72 -18.53
C PRO A 112 -5.60 13.72 -17.94
N ALA A 113 -6.62 13.63 -18.79
CA ALA A 113 -8.02 13.53 -18.37
C ALA A 113 -8.53 12.07 -18.25
N ALA A 114 -7.70 11.08 -18.59
CA ALA A 114 -8.09 9.67 -18.58
C ALA A 114 -7.42 8.94 -17.41
N THR A 115 -8.21 8.27 -16.57
CA THR A 115 -7.67 7.39 -15.53
C THR A 115 -7.37 6.01 -16.13
N PRO A 116 -6.11 5.52 -16.10
CA PRO A 116 -5.80 4.20 -16.62
C PRO A 116 -6.46 3.11 -15.75
N SER A 117 -6.98 2.07 -16.40
CA SER A 117 -7.41 0.85 -15.72
C SER A 117 -6.23 -0.10 -15.63
N VAL A 118 -5.89 -0.52 -14.42
CA VAL A 118 -4.64 -1.23 -14.10
C VAL A 118 -4.92 -2.40 -13.16
N TYR A 119 -4.38 -3.58 -13.49
CA TYR A 119 -4.34 -4.74 -12.61
C TYR A 119 -2.91 -4.98 -12.10
N ILE A 120 -2.77 -5.11 -10.78
CA ILE A 120 -1.49 -5.43 -10.14
C ILE A 120 -1.18 -6.91 -10.33
N TYR A 121 0.02 -7.18 -10.81
CA TYR A 121 0.64 -8.48 -10.89
C TYR A 121 1.58 -8.67 -9.68
N GLU A 122 1.30 -9.55 -8.74
CA GLU A 122 0.16 -10.48 -8.66
C GLU A 122 -0.38 -10.66 -7.24
N LEU A 123 -1.41 -11.48 -7.06
CA LEU A 123 -2.04 -11.65 -5.76
C LEU A 123 -1.16 -12.48 -4.81
N PHE A 124 -0.61 -13.60 -5.28
CA PHE A 124 0.17 -14.54 -4.47
C PHE A 124 1.54 -14.83 -5.06
N ASP A 125 2.55 -15.04 -4.22
CA ASP A 125 3.85 -15.56 -4.63
C ASP A 125 3.73 -16.98 -5.23
N GLU A 126 4.19 -17.15 -6.48
CA GLU A 126 4.15 -18.42 -7.22
C GLU A 126 5.46 -19.23 -7.02
N ASP A 127 5.54 -20.04 -5.97
CA ASP A 127 6.72 -20.83 -5.60
C ASP A 127 7.18 -21.85 -6.67
N LEU A 128 6.24 -22.37 -7.47
CA LEU A 128 6.49 -23.30 -8.57
C LEU A 128 6.90 -22.62 -9.90
N LYS A 129 6.98 -21.30 -9.96
CA LYS A 129 7.26 -20.58 -11.21
C LYS A 129 8.69 -20.84 -11.72
N PRO A 130 8.86 -21.17 -13.01
CA PRO A 130 10.19 -21.37 -13.59
C PRO A 130 10.94 -20.04 -13.72
N GLY A 131 12.27 -20.13 -13.87
CA GLY A 131 13.13 -18.95 -13.97
C GLY A 131 13.74 -18.53 -12.62
N PRO A 132 14.24 -17.30 -12.52
CA PRO A 132 14.98 -16.83 -11.36
C PRO A 132 14.10 -16.59 -10.13
N LEU A 133 14.74 -16.41 -8.97
CA LEU A 133 14.04 -16.21 -7.69
C LEU A 133 13.03 -15.05 -7.76
N SER A 134 13.32 -13.99 -8.52
CA SER A 134 12.40 -12.84 -8.68
C SER A 134 11.05 -13.23 -9.26
N GLU A 135 10.99 -14.20 -10.17
CA GLU A 135 9.73 -14.63 -10.79
C GLU A 135 8.75 -15.22 -9.76
N ARG A 136 9.26 -15.79 -8.66
CA ARG A 136 8.45 -16.42 -7.62
C ARG A 136 7.95 -15.46 -6.54
N ASN A 137 8.31 -14.18 -6.62
CA ASN A 137 8.16 -13.22 -5.51
C ASN A 137 7.42 -11.93 -5.91
N TRP A 138 6.43 -12.01 -6.82
CA TRP A 138 5.63 -10.86 -7.31
C TRP A 138 4.35 -10.60 -6.50
N GLY A 139 4.01 -11.45 -5.54
CA GLY A 139 2.78 -11.42 -4.78
C GLY A 139 2.64 -10.19 -3.88
N LEU A 140 1.39 -9.77 -3.69
CA LEU A 140 0.97 -8.94 -2.56
C LEU A 140 0.87 -9.78 -1.26
N PHE A 141 0.64 -11.08 -1.40
CA PHE A 141 0.51 -12.06 -0.32
C PHE A 141 1.41 -13.28 -0.56
N TYR A 142 1.82 -13.95 0.51
CA TYR A 142 2.44 -15.26 0.45
C TYR A 142 1.37 -16.35 0.21
N GLY A 143 1.79 -17.54 -0.24
CA GLY A 143 0.88 -18.68 -0.50
C GLY A 143 0.11 -19.21 0.72
N ASN A 144 0.45 -18.80 1.94
CA ASN A 144 -0.31 -19.07 3.17
C ASN A 144 -1.44 -18.04 3.43
N GLY A 145 -1.53 -16.97 2.63
CA GLY A 145 -2.48 -15.87 2.77
C GLY A 145 -2.02 -14.68 3.61
N SER A 146 -0.85 -14.72 4.26
CA SER A 146 -0.32 -13.54 4.97
C SER A 146 0.27 -12.52 3.99
N ALA A 147 0.23 -11.24 4.34
CA ALA A 147 0.67 -10.17 3.43
C ALA A 147 2.20 -10.18 3.28
N ALA A 148 2.70 -10.25 2.03
CA ALA A 148 4.13 -10.13 1.76
C ALA A 148 4.64 -8.75 2.22
N TYR A 149 3.82 -7.72 2.01
CA TYR A 149 4.06 -6.37 2.50
C TYR A 149 2.77 -5.54 2.54
N LEU A 150 2.75 -4.51 3.40
CA LEU A 150 1.65 -3.55 3.41
C LEU A 150 1.81 -2.48 2.33
N LEU A 151 0.75 -2.30 1.55
CA LEU A 151 0.58 -1.19 0.62
C LEU A 151 0.24 0.10 1.38
N ARG A 152 0.93 1.19 1.03
CA ARG A 152 0.70 2.53 1.58
C ARG A 152 -0.08 3.35 0.57
N VAL A 153 -1.27 3.82 0.92
CA VAL A 153 -2.02 4.73 0.06
C VAL A 153 -2.33 6.00 0.84
N GLU A 154 -1.71 7.10 0.43
CA GLU A 154 -1.91 8.39 1.09
C GLU A 154 -3.40 8.79 1.03
N GLY A 155 -3.91 9.35 2.12
CA GLY A 155 -5.32 9.73 2.25
C GLY A 155 -6.33 8.58 2.41
N SER A 156 -5.93 7.32 2.24
CA SER A 156 -6.84 6.16 2.28
C SER A 156 -6.70 5.28 3.53
N GLY A 157 -5.66 5.50 4.34
CA GLY A 157 -5.07 4.39 5.11
C GLY A 157 -4.37 3.40 4.16
N GLY A 158 -3.77 2.33 4.69
CA GLY A 158 -3.33 1.24 3.80
C GLY A 158 -4.53 0.68 3.04
N PHE A 159 -4.40 0.30 1.75
CA PHE A 159 -5.55 -0.14 0.93
C PHE A 159 -6.15 -1.51 1.33
N LEU A 160 -5.67 -2.11 2.42
CA LEU A 160 -6.27 -3.26 3.13
C LEU A 160 -6.83 -2.86 4.51
N ALA A 161 -6.90 -1.56 4.81
CA ALA A 161 -7.49 -0.98 6.00
C ALA A 161 -8.87 -0.40 5.67
N ASN A 162 -9.93 -1.18 5.85
CA ASN A 162 -11.25 -0.59 6.10
C ASN A 162 -11.32 -0.08 7.56
N ASP A 163 -10.35 0.75 7.93
CA ASP A 163 -10.23 1.35 9.25
C ASP A 163 -10.05 2.88 9.11
N THR A 164 -11.17 3.59 9.28
CA THR A 164 -11.19 5.04 9.36
C THR A 164 -10.59 5.60 10.66
N THR A 165 -10.11 4.74 11.58
CA THR A 165 -9.57 5.17 12.89
C THR A 165 -8.06 5.38 12.91
N ASN A 166 -7.35 5.13 11.80
CA ASN A 166 -5.88 5.24 11.71
C ASN A 166 -5.16 4.35 12.74
N ARG A 167 -5.77 3.22 13.10
CA ARG A 167 -5.27 2.22 14.04
C ARG A 167 -4.58 1.09 13.29
N THR A 168 -3.31 1.32 13.01
CA THR A 168 -2.36 0.25 12.76
C THR A 168 -1.77 -0.27 14.07
N PHE A 169 -1.52 -1.57 14.09
CA PHE A 169 -0.89 -2.32 15.17
C PHE A 169 0.35 -3.03 14.64
N CYS A 170 1.31 -3.34 15.51
CA CYS A 170 2.42 -4.24 15.16
C CYS A 170 2.27 -5.57 15.89
N VAL A 171 2.21 -6.68 15.15
CA VAL A 171 2.01 -8.03 15.70
C VAL A 171 3.11 -8.97 15.20
N ALA A 172 3.27 -10.13 15.84
CA ALA A 172 4.14 -11.19 15.32
C ALA A 172 3.71 -11.61 13.91
N ALA A 173 4.69 -11.87 13.03
CA ALA A 173 4.40 -12.34 11.68
C ALA A 173 4.03 -13.84 11.68
N ASP A 174 3.02 -14.21 10.88
CA ASP A 174 2.60 -15.60 10.73
C ASP A 174 3.76 -16.48 10.21
N GLY A 175 4.17 -17.46 11.01
CA GLY A 175 5.27 -18.37 10.67
C GLY A 175 6.68 -17.86 10.98
N ALA A 176 6.84 -16.77 11.74
CA ALA A 176 8.15 -16.35 12.25
C ALA A 176 8.84 -17.47 13.06
N ASP A 177 10.16 -17.63 12.90
CA ASP A 177 10.92 -18.62 13.69
C ASP A 177 10.86 -18.27 15.18
N GLY A 178 10.53 -19.25 16.02
CA GLY A 178 10.31 -19.02 17.44
C GLY A 178 11.53 -18.47 18.20
N LYS A 179 12.75 -18.69 17.72
CA LYS A 179 13.98 -18.12 18.32
C LYS A 179 14.20 -16.69 17.88
N GLU A 180 13.98 -16.39 16.60
CA GLU A 180 14.04 -15.01 16.09
C GLU A 180 12.96 -14.15 16.75
N LEU A 181 11.75 -14.70 16.91
CA LEU A 181 10.63 -14.05 17.57
C LEU A 181 10.89 -13.82 19.07
N GLN A 182 11.48 -14.79 19.77
CA GLN A 182 11.90 -14.61 21.17
C GLN A 182 13.00 -13.54 21.29
N ALA A 183 14.02 -13.58 20.42
CA ALA A 183 15.10 -12.58 20.44
C ALA A 183 14.59 -11.16 20.13
N ALA A 184 13.59 -11.03 19.25
CA ALA A 184 12.92 -9.77 18.97
C ALA A 184 12.07 -9.29 20.15
N LEU A 185 11.35 -10.19 20.85
CA LEU A 185 10.60 -9.89 22.08
C LEU A 185 11.54 -9.43 23.20
N ASP A 186 12.63 -10.16 23.45
CA ASP A 186 13.66 -9.81 24.43
C ASP A 186 14.27 -8.43 24.13
N TRP A 187 14.51 -8.14 22.84
CA TRP A 187 14.97 -6.82 22.40
C TRP A 187 13.92 -5.73 22.65
N ALA A 188 12.65 -5.98 22.31
CA ALA A 188 11.56 -5.02 22.48
C ALA A 188 11.40 -4.59 23.95
N CYS A 189 11.33 -5.56 24.87
CA CYS A 189 11.17 -5.31 26.30
C CYS A 189 12.44 -4.76 26.97
N GLY A 190 13.63 -5.06 26.42
CA GLY A 190 14.92 -4.60 26.94
C GLY A 190 15.40 -3.31 26.25
N PRO A 191 16.36 -3.38 25.32
CA PRO A 191 16.87 -2.22 24.58
C PRO A 191 15.80 -1.32 23.92
N GLY A 192 14.73 -1.91 23.38
CA GLY A 192 13.63 -1.21 22.71
C GLY A 192 12.69 -0.46 23.65
N ARG A 193 12.71 -0.76 24.96
CA ARG A 193 11.91 -0.09 26.01
C ARG A 193 10.39 -0.10 25.80
N ALA A 194 9.86 -1.12 25.13
CA ALA A 194 8.43 -1.37 25.08
C ALA A 194 7.84 -1.58 26.50
N ASP A 195 6.57 -1.20 26.70
CA ASP A 195 5.84 -1.56 27.91
C ASP A 195 5.42 -3.03 27.83
N CYS A 196 6.25 -3.90 28.40
CA CYS A 196 5.97 -5.32 28.54
C CYS A 196 5.31 -5.68 29.88
N GLY A 197 4.69 -4.70 30.57
CA GLY A 197 3.94 -4.95 31.80
C GLY A 197 2.73 -5.86 31.58
N GLY A 198 1.95 -5.62 30.51
CA GLY A 198 0.72 -6.37 30.23
C GLY A 198 0.89 -7.87 29.97
N ILE A 199 2.13 -8.32 29.68
CA ILE A 199 2.49 -9.73 29.40
C ILE A 199 3.21 -10.40 30.58
N GLN A 200 3.20 -9.80 31.78
CA GLN A 200 3.77 -10.44 32.98
C GLN A 200 2.80 -11.45 33.61
N PRO A 201 3.29 -12.47 34.34
CA PRO A 201 2.42 -13.47 34.98
C PRO A 201 1.32 -12.84 35.86
N GLY A 202 0.06 -13.09 35.50
CA GLY A 202 -1.12 -12.55 36.17
C GLY A 202 -1.74 -11.30 35.53
N GLU A 203 -1.11 -10.75 34.49
CA GLU A 203 -1.61 -9.57 33.76
C GLU A 203 -2.51 -9.94 32.57
N GLY A 204 -3.24 -8.94 32.06
CA GLY A 204 -4.34 -9.13 31.10
C GLY A 204 -3.96 -9.78 29.76
N CYS A 205 -2.71 -9.66 29.32
CA CYS A 205 -2.17 -10.26 28.08
C CYS A 205 -1.20 -11.42 28.33
N TYR A 206 -1.19 -12.01 29.54
CA TYR A 206 -0.32 -13.15 29.84
C TYR A 206 -0.79 -14.46 29.18
N GLU A 207 -2.09 -14.69 29.11
CA GLU A 207 -2.67 -15.93 28.58
C GLU A 207 -3.28 -15.73 27.18
N PRO A 208 -3.07 -16.66 26.22
CA PRO A 208 -2.24 -17.86 26.36
C PRO A 208 -0.75 -17.53 26.48
N ASN A 209 -0.04 -18.26 27.35
CA ASN A 209 1.41 -18.12 27.57
C ASN A 209 2.23 -18.64 26.37
N GLU A 210 2.14 -17.93 25.25
CA GLU A 210 2.81 -18.21 23.98
C GLU A 210 3.64 -17.02 23.52
N VAL A 211 4.86 -17.30 23.03
CA VAL A 211 5.83 -16.28 22.57
C VAL A 211 5.21 -15.36 21.52
N GLY A 212 4.37 -15.88 20.61
CA GLY A 212 3.70 -15.07 19.58
C GLY A 212 2.71 -14.04 20.13
N GLY A 213 1.95 -14.38 21.16
CA GLY A 213 1.04 -13.45 21.83
C GLY A 213 1.81 -12.36 22.58
N HIS A 214 2.84 -12.75 23.34
CA HIS A 214 3.68 -11.82 24.11
C HIS A 214 4.49 -10.89 23.19
N ALA A 215 5.09 -11.44 22.13
CA ALA A 215 5.80 -10.68 21.10
C ALA A 215 4.88 -9.67 20.44
N SER A 216 3.66 -10.07 20.06
CA SER A 216 2.69 -9.15 19.44
C SER A 216 2.39 -7.94 20.34
N TYR A 217 2.14 -8.14 21.64
CA TYR A 217 1.87 -7.03 22.56
C TYR A 217 3.09 -6.11 22.74
N ALA A 218 4.28 -6.68 22.88
CA ALA A 218 5.53 -5.91 23.01
C ALA A 218 5.86 -5.12 21.72
N PHE A 219 5.64 -5.73 20.55
CA PHE A 219 5.86 -5.10 19.26
C PHE A 219 4.90 -3.95 19.02
N ASP A 220 3.61 -4.10 19.36
CA ASP A 220 2.66 -3.00 19.29
C ASP A 220 3.06 -1.87 20.24
N SER A 221 3.41 -2.18 21.49
CA SER A 221 3.86 -1.15 22.43
C SER A 221 5.05 -0.35 21.91
N TYR A 222 6.03 -1.01 21.29
CA TYR A 222 7.16 -0.33 20.66
C TYR A 222 6.72 0.53 19.46
N TYR A 223 5.92 -0.05 18.57
CA TYR A 223 5.42 0.60 17.36
C TYR A 223 4.58 1.86 17.64
N GLN A 224 3.72 1.83 18.66
CA GLN A 224 2.96 3.01 19.09
C GLN A 224 3.88 4.07 19.73
N MET A 225 4.86 3.65 20.56
CA MET A 225 5.81 4.55 21.23
C MET A 225 6.69 5.32 20.23
N GLU A 226 7.17 4.65 19.17
CA GLU A 226 7.91 5.25 18.06
C GLU A 226 7.02 6.04 17.08
N GLY A 227 5.79 6.38 17.47
CA GLY A 227 4.87 7.19 16.66
C GLY A 227 4.52 6.55 15.32
N LYS A 228 4.49 5.21 15.25
CA LYS A 228 4.22 4.41 14.03
C LYS A 228 5.26 4.63 12.90
N ALA A 229 6.47 5.06 13.24
CA ALA A 229 7.53 5.36 12.28
C ALA A 229 7.82 4.22 11.29
N ALA A 230 8.24 4.57 10.07
CA ALA A 230 8.61 3.57 9.07
C ALA A 230 9.79 2.72 9.56
N GLY A 231 9.59 1.40 9.64
CA GLY A 231 10.59 0.44 10.11
C GLY A 231 10.51 0.08 11.60
N SER A 232 9.73 0.78 12.43
CA SER A 232 9.60 0.42 13.85
C SER A 232 8.87 -0.91 14.09
N CYS A 233 8.13 -1.41 13.09
CA CYS A 233 7.54 -2.76 13.07
C CYS A 233 8.35 -3.75 12.20
N TYR A 234 9.67 -3.61 12.11
CA TYR A 234 10.48 -4.52 11.29
C TYR A 234 10.91 -5.78 12.03
N PHE A 235 11.52 -5.66 13.21
CA PHE A 235 11.98 -6.78 14.05
C PHE A 235 12.68 -7.91 13.28
N HIS A 236 13.56 -7.56 12.33
CA HIS A 236 14.26 -8.51 11.43
C HIS A 236 13.36 -9.38 10.54
N GLY A 237 12.09 -9.01 10.37
CA GLY A 237 11.08 -9.78 9.65
C GLY A 237 10.13 -10.58 10.55
N ALA A 238 10.39 -10.64 11.87
CA ALA A 238 9.56 -11.38 12.83
C ALA A 238 8.22 -10.70 13.16
N ALA A 239 7.96 -9.49 12.64
CA ALA A 239 6.75 -8.72 12.89
C ALA A 239 6.10 -8.21 11.59
N MET A 240 4.78 -8.01 11.66
CA MET A 240 4.00 -7.38 10.59
C MET A 240 3.05 -6.33 11.17
N ILE A 241 2.78 -5.29 10.37
CA ILE A 241 1.74 -4.33 10.71
C ILE A 241 0.38 -4.94 10.33
N THR A 242 -0.61 -4.82 11.21
CA THR A 242 -2.01 -5.19 10.97
C THR A 242 -2.95 -4.03 11.27
N THR A 243 -4.15 -4.08 10.73
CA THR A 243 -5.27 -3.15 10.97
C THR A 243 -6.40 -3.82 11.73
N THR A 244 -6.31 -5.14 11.94
CA THR A 244 -7.22 -5.89 12.82
C THR A 244 -6.74 -5.68 14.25
N ASP A 245 -7.61 -5.18 15.12
CA ASP A 245 -7.33 -5.03 16.54
C ASP A 245 -7.06 -6.42 17.18
N PRO A 246 -5.83 -6.68 17.68
CA PRO A 246 -5.48 -7.96 18.28
C PRO A 246 -5.95 -8.11 19.73
N SER A 247 -6.60 -7.08 20.31
CA SER A 247 -7.14 -7.11 21.66
C SER A 247 -8.26 -8.13 21.83
N HIS A 248 -8.27 -8.81 22.98
CA HIS A 248 -9.22 -9.86 23.28
C HIS A 248 -9.41 -10.03 24.79
N GLY A 249 -10.66 -10.15 25.25
CA GLY A 249 -10.98 -10.30 26.67
C GLY A 249 -10.44 -9.13 27.51
N ASN A 250 -9.52 -9.43 28.42
CA ASN A 250 -8.84 -8.43 29.25
C ASN A 250 -7.51 -7.95 28.65
N CYS A 251 -7.04 -8.55 27.56
CA CYS A 251 -5.84 -8.12 26.85
C CYS A 251 -6.18 -6.95 25.93
N ILE A 252 -5.82 -5.73 26.33
CA ILE A 252 -6.03 -4.51 25.53
C ILE A 252 -4.68 -3.95 25.08
N PHE A 253 -4.41 -4.08 23.78
CA PHE A 253 -3.18 -3.62 23.15
C PHE A 253 -3.04 -2.09 23.22
N PRO A 254 -1.81 -1.55 23.25
CA PRO A 254 -1.56 -0.11 23.29
C PRO A 254 -2.26 0.70 22.19
N GLY A 255 -2.28 0.22 20.94
CA GLY A 255 -2.95 0.90 19.81
C GLY A 255 -4.48 0.95 19.91
N SER A 256 -5.08 0.07 20.73
CA SER A 256 -6.54 -0.07 20.87
C SER A 256 -7.10 0.91 21.88
N ARG A 257 -6.28 1.37 22.83
CA ARG A 257 -6.65 2.39 23.82
C ARG A 257 -6.93 3.69 23.07
N GLU A 258 -8.16 4.20 23.14
CA GLU A 258 -8.44 5.52 22.55
C GLU A 258 -7.53 6.58 23.14
N MET A 259 -7.17 7.57 22.33
CA MET A 259 -6.33 8.70 22.73
C MET A 259 -7.09 9.60 23.70
N SER A 260 -7.20 9.15 24.96
CA SER A 260 -7.78 9.89 26.07
C SER A 260 -6.96 11.17 26.25
N ASN A 261 -7.59 12.31 25.93
CA ASN A 261 -6.96 13.62 25.88
C ASN A 261 -5.97 13.86 27.03
N ILE A 262 -4.84 14.50 26.69
CA ILE A 262 -3.95 15.15 27.66
C ILE A 262 -4.70 16.35 28.27
N THR A 263 -5.54 16.04 29.24
CA THR A 263 -6.13 16.99 30.20
C THR A 263 -5.85 16.49 31.61
N GLY A 264 -4.56 16.37 31.92
CA GLY A 264 -4.11 16.50 33.30
C GLY A 264 -4.48 17.91 33.80
N PRO A 265 -4.93 18.07 35.06
CA PRO A 265 -5.50 19.32 35.52
C PRO A 265 -4.43 20.41 35.65
N ALA A 266 -4.43 21.35 34.71
CA ALA A 266 -3.66 22.59 34.83
C ALA A 266 -4.21 23.40 36.03
N ARG A 267 -3.47 23.42 37.14
CA ARG A 267 -3.74 24.34 38.25
C ARG A 267 -3.52 25.78 37.76
N THR A 268 -4.61 26.46 37.44
CA THR A 268 -4.62 27.90 37.19
C THR A 268 -5.51 28.57 38.23
N ASN A 269 -4.88 29.26 39.19
CA ASN A 269 -5.59 30.17 40.07
C ASN A 269 -6.00 31.40 39.25
N VAL A 270 -7.29 31.60 39.03
CA VAL A 270 -7.83 32.90 38.59
C VAL A 270 -9.03 33.24 39.46
N SER A 271 -8.97 34.44 40.04
CA SER A 271 -10.01 35.04 40.88
C SER A 271 -11.20 35.52 40.06
N ASP A 272 -12.40 35.44 40.63
CA ASP A 272 -13.62 36.06 40.09
C ASP A 272 -13.45 37.55 39.79
N SER A 273 -13.96 37.96 38.63
CA SER A 273 -14.57 39.28 38.41
C SER A 273 -15.55 39.20 37.23
N SER A 274 -16.54 40.09 37.21
CA SER A 274 -17.83 39.88 36.54
C SER A 274 -18.06 40.69 35.25
N ASP A 275 -19.17 40.35 34.58
CA ASP A 275 -19.98 41.17 33.66
C ASP A 275 -19.42 41.56 32.28
N ALA A 276 -20.11 41.12 31.21
CA ALA A 276 -20.85 42.00 30.28
C ALA A 276 -21.64 41.22 29.20
N GLU A 277 -22.72 41.81 28.69
CA GLU A 277 -23.66 41.24 27.71
C GLU A 277 -23.17 41.29 26.24
N GLY A 278 -23.73 40.47 25.33
CA GLY A 278 -23.27 40.48 23.92
C GLY A 278 -24.00 39.60 22.87
N ILE A 279 -25.33 39.59 22.87
CA ILE A 279 -26.25 39.31 21.73
C ILE A 279 -25.65 38.74 20.41
N HIS A 280 -26.03 37.52 19.99
CA HIS A 280 -26.80 37.32 18.74
C HIS A 280 -27.41 35.92 18.55
N ARG A 281 -28.70 35.90 18.20
CA ARG A 281 -29.45 34.73 17.70
C ARG A 281 -29.30 34.64 16.19
N TRP A 282 -29.38 33.44 15.60
CA TRP A 282 -30.34 33.08 14.53
C TRP A 282 -30.41 31.56 14.34
N TRP A 283 -31.52 31.03 13.81
CA TRP A 283 -31.92 29.61 13.93
C TRP A 283 -31.96 28.83 12.58
N LYS A 284 -31.44 27.60 12.60
CA LYS A 284 -32.12 26.32 12.22
C LYS A 284 -32.96 26.22 10.90
N ARG A 285 -32.54 25.24 10.06
CA ARG A 285 -33.35 24.12 9.48
C ARG A 285 -34.14 24.25 8.15
N ARG A 286 -33.81 23.33 7.21
CA ARG A 286 -34.63 22.48 6.26
C ARG A 286 -33.60 21.61 5.48
N ARG A 287 -33.77 20.35 5.02
CA ARG A 287 -34.81 19.31 4.92
C ARG A 287 -35.87 19.41 3.79
N GLY A 288 -35.85 18.39 2.92
CA GLY A 288 -36.71 18.05 1.78
C GLY A 288 -35.80 17.57 0.63
N SER A 289 -35.78 16.35 0.08
CA SER A 289 -36.79 15.29 -0.19
C SER A 289 -37.66 15.54 -1.43
N GLU A 290 -37.28 14.94 -2.56
CA GLU A 290 -38.17 14.56 -3.67
C GLU A 290 -37.72 13.18 -4.23
N GLU A 291 -38.67 12.39 -4.71
CA GLU A 291 -38.46 11.04 -5.29
C GLU A 291 -38.97 10.97 -6.74
N ASN A 292 -38.44 10.00 -7.50
CA ASN A 292 -39.03 9.32 -8.68
C ASN A 292 -39.34 10.20 -9.91
N LEU A 293 -39.06 9.75 -11.15
CA LEU A 293 -39.78 8.65 -11.81
C LEU A 293 -39.04 8.20 -13.09
N LEU A 294 -38.88 6.87 -13.26
CA LEU A 294 -39.01 6.11 -14.53
C LEU A 294 -38.01 6.41 -15.69
N ASN A 295 -37.51 5.48 -16.51
CA ASN A 295 -38.13 4.24 -17.02
C ASN A 295 -37.11 3.26 -17.70
N LEU A 296 -37.41 1.96 -17.64
CA LEU A 296 -37.23 0.92 -18.70
C LEU A 296 -35.83 0.39 -19.14
N LEU A 297 -35.42 -0.68 -18.43
CA LEU A 297 -34.89 -2.01 -18.86
C LEU A 297 -35.44 -2.59 -20.20
N PRO A 298 -35.00 -3.79 -20.70
CA PRO A 298 -33.67 -4.48 -20.71
C PRO A 298 -33.38 -5.22 -22.06
N LEU A 299 -32.45 -6.21 -22.03
CA LEU A 299 -32.22 -7.41 -22.91
C LEU A 299 -30.87 -7.40 -23.67
N VAL A 300 -30.14 -8.50 -23.92
CA VAL A 300 -29.89 -9.85 -23.34
C VAL A 300 -29.12 -10.67 -24.41
N LEU A 301 -28.13 -11.48 -23.98
CA LEU A 301 -27.44 -12.58 -24.71
C LEU A 301 -26.60 -12.29 -25.99
N SER A 302 -25.31 -12.67 -25.94
CA SER A 302 -24.59 -13.61 -26.86
C SER A 302 -23.12 -13.70 -26.39
N VAL A 303 -22.51 -14.81 -25.96
CA VAL A 303 -22.40 -16.21 -26.45
C VAL A 303 -21.29 -16.41 -27.50
N ILE A 304 -20.10 -16.81 -27.00
CA ILE A 304 -19.08 -17.72 -27.57
C ILE A 304 -18.38 -17.32 -28.90
N VAL A 305 -17.04 -17.24 -28.87
CA VAL A 305 -16.07 -18.12 -29.60
C VAL A 305 -14.66 -17.55 -29.41
N ALA A 306 -13.78 -18.32 -28.77
CA ALA A 306 -12.33 -18.18 -28.88
C ALA A 306 -11.79 -19.20 -29.89
N ILE A 307 -10.48 -19.12 -30.19
CA ILE A 307 -9.70 -20.00 -31.10
C ILE A 307 -9.70 -19.53 -32.57
N ALA A 308 -8.80 -18.59 -32.89
CA ALA A 308 -7.83 -18.75 -33.97
C ALA A 308 -6.76 -17.63 -33.91
N ILE A 309 -5.49 -18.07 -33.84
CA ILE A 309 -4.19 -17.45 -34.19
C ILE A 309 -3.16 -17.89 -33.14
N SER A 310 -2.81 -19.18 -33.20
CA SER A 310 -1.43 -19.59 -32.96
C SER A 310 -0.68 -19.41 -34.28
N ASN A 311 0.58 -18.97 -34.20
CA ASN A 311 1.53 -18.66 -35.29
C ASN A 311 1.68 -17.17 -35.63
N CYS A 312 2.47 -16.47 -34.81
CA CYS A 312 3.41 -15.47 -35.33
C CYS A 312 4.68 -15.39 -34.46
N ASN A 313 5.33 -16.54 -34.23
CA ASN A 313 6.76 -16.55 -33.87
C ASN A 313 7.57 -16.43 -35.15
N THR A 314 8.14 -15.27 -35.45
CA THR A 314 9.43 -15.11 -36.17
C THR A 314 9.89 -13.65 -36.10
N TRP A 315 11.21 -13.43 -36.18
CA TRP A 315 11.92 -12.15 -36.23
C TRP A 315 11.93 -11.33 -34.92
N SER A 316 13.08 -10.92 -34.40
CA SER A 316 14.49 -11.25 -34.73
C SER A 316 15.41 -10.78 -33.60
#